data_AF-A0A345ZD36-F1
#
_entry.id   AF-A0A345ZD36-F1
#
_cell.length_a   1.000
_cell.length_b   1.000
_cell.length_c   1.000
_cell.angle_alpha   90.00
_cell.angle_beta   90.00
_cell.angle_gamma   90.00
#
_symmetry.space_group_name_H-M   'P 1'
#
loop_
_entity.id
_entity.type
_entity.pdbx_description
1 polymer ?
#
loop_
_entity_poly.entity_id
_entity_poly.type
_entity_poly.pdbx_seq_one_letter_code
_entity_poly.pdbx_strand_id
1 'polypeptide(L)'
;MLEKKYNFTFGETMRTKEQAELYAQQGKGIKNSLHCKRLAIDINLFNPQGEFLSKSEDHTLFGEYWESLSPFNRWGGRFIRVDGNHYERNETFENIKN
;
A
#
# COMPACT_ATOMS: atom_id res chain seq x y z
N MET A 1 10.78 -20.29 10.15
CA MET A 1 10.44 -18.86 10.02
C MET A 1 9.10 -18.62 9.29
N LEU A 2 8.17 -19.59 9.18
CA LEU A 2 6.88 -19.40 8.48
C LEU A 2 5.74 -20.20 9.14
N GLU A 3 5.42 -19.91 10.40
CA GLU A 3 4.18 -20.44 11.02
C GLU A 3 3.29 -19.35 11.62
N LYS A 4 3.58 -18.07 11.35
CA LYS A 4 2.59 -17.03 11.62
C LYS A 4 1.63 -16.98 10.44
N LYS A 5 0.49 -17.66 10.57
CA LYS A 5 -0.63 -17.56 9.63
C LYS A 5 -1.29 -16.19 9.76
N TYR A 6 -0.71 -15.18 9.12
CA TYR A 6 -1.41 -13.91 8.93
C TYR A 6 -2.52 -14.11 7.89
N ASN A 7 -3.62 -13.37 8.05
CA ASN A 7 -4.70 -13.31 7.08
C ASN A 7 -4.80 -11.87 6.55
N PHE A 8 -5.42 -11.69 5.40
CA PHE A 8 -5.64 -10.36 4.85
C PHE A 8 -6.94 -10.26 4.05
N THR A 9 -7.43 -9.04 3.91
CA THR A 9 -8.43 -8.67 2.89
C THR A 9 -7.93 -7.47 2.09
N PHE A 10 -8.53 -7.23 0.92
CA PHE A 10 -8.27 -6.00 0.18
C PHE A 10 -9.07 -4.85 0.78
N GLY A 11 -8.40 -3.72 1.01
CA GLY A 11 -9.04 -2.45 1.35
C GLY A 11 -9.54 -1.77 0.07
N GLU A 12 -8.62 -1.15 -0.67
CA GLU A 12 -8.89 -0.56 -1.98
C GLU A 12 -7.87 -1.07 -3.00
N THR A 13 -8.32 -1.41 -4.21
CA THR A 13 -7.44 -1.89 -5.29
C THR A 13 -7.61 -1.10 -6.59
N MET A 14 -8.76 -0.44 -6.74
CA MET A 14 -9.07 0.43 -7.85
C MET A 14 -9.79 1.66 -7.29
N ARG A 15 -9.25 2.83 -7.62
CA ARG A 15 -9.84 4.12 -7.27
C ARG A 15 -10.25 4.82 -8.56
N THR A 16 -11.48 5.29 -8.67
CA THR A 16 -11.89 6.05 -9.87
C THR A 16 -11.23 7.44 -9.86
N LYS A 17 -11.22 8.12 -11.03
CA LYS A 17 -10.65 9.47 -11.11
C LYS A 17 -11.43 10.45 -10.25
N GLU A 18 -12.75 10.33 -10.23
CA GLU A 18 -13.67 11.14 -9.45
C GLU A 18 -13.41 10.97 -7.95
N GLN A 19 -13.18 9.73 -7.50
CA GLN A 19 -12.83 9.44 -6.11
C GLN A 19 -11.46 10.00 -5.72
N ALA A 20 -10.46 9.91 -6.61
CA ALA A 20 -9.14 10.49 -6.37
C ALA A 20 -9.20 12.03 -6.27
N GLU A 21 -10.01 12.67 -7.11
CA GLU A 21 -10.26 14.12 -7.03
C GLU A 21 -10.94 14.52 -5.71
N LEU A 22 -11.96 13.77 -5.29
CA LEU A 22 -12.63 13.98 -4.01
C LEU A 22 -11.67 13.80 -2.82
N TYR A 23 -10.83 12.77 -2.83
CA TYR A 23 -9.86 12.52 -1.75
C TYR A 23 -8.78 13.61 -1.69
N ALA A 24 -8.33 14.11 -2.84
CA ALA A 24 -7.41 15.24 -2.90
C ALA A 24 -8.03 16.51 -2.30
N GLN A 25 -9.29 16.81 -2.64
CA GLN A 25 -10.03 17.94 -2.05
C GLN A 25 -10.18 17.81 -0.52
N GLN A 26 -10.32 16.58 -0.01
CA GLN A 26 -10.42 16.29 1.43
C GLN A 26 -9.06 16.19 2.14
N GLY A 27 -7.92 16.30 1.45
CA GLY A 27 -6.59 16.09 2.04
C GLY A 27 -6.27 14.64 2.44
N LYS A 28 -7.04 13.68 1.94
CA LYS A 28 -6.93 12.24 2.24
C LYS A 28 -6.14 11.44 1.19
N GLY A 29 -5.71 12.09 0.12
CA GLY A 29 -4.94 11.45 -0.94
C GLY A 29 -4.50 12.44 -2.01
N ILE A 30 -4.08 11.91 -3.15
CA ILE A 30 -3.62 12.70 -4.30
C ILE A 30 -4.46 12.40 -5.54
N LYS A 31 -4.61 13.39 -6.41
CA LYS A 31 -5.37 13.27 -7.67
C LYS A 31 -4.75 12.22 -8.61
N ASN A 32 -3.41 12.15 -8.66
CA ASN A 32 -2.67 11.24 -9.53
C ASN A 32 -2.30 9.94 -8.79
N SER A 33 -3.29 9.29 -8.19
CA SER A 33 -3.12 8.06 -7.40
C SER A 33 -2.81 6.84 -8.29
N LEU A 34 -1.89 5.97 -7.86
CA LEU A 34 -1.57 4.72 -8.56
C LEU A 34 -2.71 3.69 -8.53
N HIS A 35 -3.62 3.77 -7.55
CA HIS A 35 -4.89 3.02 -7.57
C HIS A 35 -5.73 3.27 -8.84
N CYS A 36 -5.67 4.48 -9.42
CA CYS A 36 -6.37 4.78 -10.67
C CYS A 36 -5.76 4.08 -11.88
N LYS A 37 -4.50 3.64 -11.77
CA LYS A 37 -3.77 2.87 -12.77
C LYS A 37 -3.76 1.37 -12.49
N ARG A 38 -4.40 0.91 -11.40
CA ARG A 38 -4.31 -0.48 -10.91
C ARG A 38 -2.88 -0.90 -10.58
N LEU A 39 -2.07 0.05 -10.11
CA LEU A 39 -0.68 -0.16 -9.71
C LEU A 39 -0.47 -0.06 -8.20
N ALA A 40 -1.55 0.04 -7.44
CA ALA A 40 -1.52 0.02 -5.98
C ALA A 40 -2.66 -0.83 -5.42
N ILE A 41 -2.43 -1.36 -4.22
CA ILE A 41 -3.41 -2.06 -3.40
C ILE A 41 -3.23 -1.63 -1.95
N ASP A 42 -4.34 -1.46 -1.24
CA ASP A 42 -4.34 -1.28 0.20
C ASP A 42 -4.75 -2.62 0.84
N ILE A 43 -4.00 -3.09 1.83
CA ILE A 43 -4.20 -4.40 2.46
C ILE A 43 -4.68 -4.20 3.90
N ASN A 44 -5.77 -4.86 4.27
CA ASN A 44 -6.17 -4.98 5.67
C ASN A 44 -5.53 -6.24 6.26
N LEU A 45 -4.60 -6.09 7.19
CA LEU A 45 -3.82 -7.18 7.75
C LEU A 45 -4.42 -7.69 9.07
N PHE A 46 -4.42 -9.00 9.26
CA PHE A 46 -4.88 -9.65 10.48
C PHE A 46 -3.83 -10.61 11.00
N ASN A 47 -3.56 -10.56 12.30
CA ASN A 47 -2.64 -11.51 12.93
C ASN A 47 -3.26 -12.92 13.03
N PRO A 48 -2.50 -13.94 13.48
CA PRO A 48 -3.04 -15.30 13.63
C PRO A 48 -4.21 -15.42 14.62
N GLN A 49 -4.40 -14.44 15.50
CA GLN A 49 -5.53 -14.36 16.44
C GLN A 49 -6.77 -13.71 15.81
N GLY A 50 -6.66 -13.22 14.56
CA GLY A 50 -7.74 -12.54 13.84
C GLY A 50 -7.86 -11.05 14.19
N GLU A 51 -6.89 -10.48 14.90
CA GLU A 51 -6.90 -9.06 15.28
C GLU A 51 -6.46 -8.20 14.08
N PHE A 52 -7.24 -7.16 13.79
CA PHE A 52 -6.90 -6.19 12.74
C PHE A 52 -5.69 -5.36 13.15
N LEU A 53 -4.68 -5.37 12.29
CA LEU A 53 -3.41 -4.67 12.48
C LEU A 53 -3.46 -3.34 11.73
N SER A 54 -3.66 -2.25 12.46
CA SER A 54 -3.87 -0.93 11.90
C SER A 54 -2.62 -0.04 11.90
N LYS A 55 -1.53 -0.47 12.55
CA LYS A 55 -0.31 0.32 12.64
C LYS A 55 0.59 0.05 11.44
N SER A 56 1.35 1.06 11.02
CA SER A 56 2.24 0.89 9.87
C SER A 56 3.39 -0.09 10.17
N GLU A 57 3.84 -0.15 11.43
CA GLU A 57 4.87 -1.07 11.88
C GLU A 57 4.44 -2.53 11.77
N ASP A 58 3.14 -2.82 11.91
CA ASP A 58 2.58 -4.17 11.77
C ASP A 58 2.75 -4.70 10.34
N HIS A 59 2.83 -3.80 9.36
CA HIS A 59 2.99 -4.13 7.96
C HIS A 59 4.45 -4.28 7.52
N THR A 60 5.43 -3.96 8.36
CA THR A 60 6.87 -3.91 8.01
C THR A 60 7.35 -5.18 7.31
N LEU A 61 7.06 -6.35 7.89
CA LEU A 61 7.47 -7.63 7.32
C LEU A 61 6.95 -7.83 5.88
N PHE A 62 5.68 -7.49 5.64
CA PHE A 62 5.04 -7.65 4.34
C PHE A 62 5.43 -6.55 3.36
N GLY A 63 5.66 -5.34 3.86
CA GLY A 63 6.18 -4.20 3.11
C GLY A 63 7.56 -4.48 2.54
N GLU A 64 8.49 -4.89 3.40
CA GLU A 64 9.85 -5.26 3.00
C GLU A 64 9.85 -6.45 2.05
N TYR A 65 8.98 -7.44 2.27
CA TYR A 65 8.79 -8.53 1.33
C TYR A 65 8.29 -8.02 -0.03
N TRP A 66 7.29 -7.14 -0.06
CA TRP A 66 6.76 -6.55 -1.30
C TRP A 66 7.84 -5.82 -2.10
N GLU A 67 8.67 -5.01 -1.43
CA GLU A 67 9.81 -4.32 -2.03
C GLU A 67 10.85 -5.31 -2.58
N SER A 68 11.07 -6.45 -1.91
CA SER A 68 12.01 -7.48 -2.37
C SER A 68 11.57 -8.20 -3.65
N LEU A 69 10.26 -8.24 -3.95
CA LEU A 69 9.74 -8.93 -5.14
C LEU A 69 10.13 -8.26 -6.45
N SER A 70 10.40 -6.96 -6.43
CA SER A 70 10.75 -6.21 -7.64
C SER A 70 11.35 -4.85 -7.30
N PRO A 71 12.38 -4.38 -8.01
CA PRO A 71 12.90 -3.02 -7.84
C PRO A 71 11.88 -1.91 -8.17
N PHE A 72 10.75 -2.25 -8.80
CA PHE A 72 9.67 -1.30 -9.05
C PHE A 72 8.69 -1.15 -7.88
N ASN A 73 8.69 -2.11 -6.95
CA ASN A 73 7.74 -2.12 -5.85
C ASN A 73 8.20 -1.14 -4.77
N ARG A 74 7.23 -0.42 -4.19
CA ARG A 74 7.43 0.43 -3.03
C ARG A 74 6.35 0.15 -2.01
N TRP A 75 6.69 0.32 -0.75
CA TRP A 75 5.75 0.19 0.35
C TRP A 75 5.50 1.54 1.02
N GLY A 76 4.24 1.88 1.26
CA GLY A 76 3.84 3.18 1.81
C GLY A 76 4.34 3.46 3.23
N GLY A 77 4.81 2.42 3.94
CA GLY A 77 5.54 2.58 5.20
C GLY A 77 6.85 3.38 5.08
N ARG A 78 7.40 3.55 3.87
CA ARG A 78 8.61 4.35 3.59
C ARG A 78 8.33 5.79 3.19
N PHE A 79 7.06 6.19 3.04
CA PHE A 79 6.71 7.52 2.57
C PHE A 79 6.88 8.57 3.68
N ILE A 80 7.12 9.83 3.28
CA ILE A 80 7.19 10.98 4.22
C ILE A 80 5.91 11.06 5.06
N ARG A 81 4.75 10.89 4.42
CA ARG A 81 3.48 10.64 5.08
C ARG A 81 3.25 9.13 5.07
N VAL A 82 3.58 8.49 6.19
CA VAL A 82 3.53 7.03 6.35
C VAL A 82 2.12 6.50 6.06
N ASP A 83 2.05 5.45 5.24
CA ASP A 83 0.83 4.77 4.83
C ASP A 83 1.06 3.24 4.76
N GLY A 84 1.20 2.61 5.92
CA GLY A 84 1.71 1.23 6.01
C GLY A 84 0.82 0.15 5.38
N ASN A 85 -0.47 0.39 5.18
CA ASN A 85 -1.32 -0.56 4.47
C ASN A 85 -1.24 -0.42 2.94
N HIS A 86 -0.53 0.58 2.41
CA HIS A 86 -0.41 0.87 0.99
C HIS A 86 0.77 0.16 0.34
N TYR A 87 0.50 -0.59 -0.73
CA TYR A 87 1.49 -1.32 -1.52
C TYR A 87 1.36 -0.90 -2.96
N GLU A 88 2.45 -0.43 -3.56
CA GLU A 88 2.41 0.07 -4.94
C GLU A 88 3.60 -0.38 -5.75
N ARG A 89 3.50 -0.19 -7.07
CA ARG A 89 4.61 -0.37 -7.99
C ARG A 89 4.69 0.78 -8.99
N ASN A 90 5.91 1.15 -9.31
CA ASN A 90 6.19 2.14 -10.34
C ASN A 90 5.85 1.60 -11.74
N GLU A 91 5.35 2.50 -12.59
CA GLU A 91 5.04 2.22 -13.99
C GLU A 91 6.31 2.07 -14.87
N THR A 92 7.34 2.86 -14.57
CA THR A 92 8.60 2.89 -15.33
C THR A 92 9.81 3.03 -14.40
N PHE A 93 11.02 2.75 -14.91
CA PHE A 93 12.27 2.87 -14.16
C PHE A 93 12.60 4.32 -13.79
N GLU A 94 12.11 5.31 -14.54
CA GLU A 94 12.34 6.72 -14.28
C GLU A 94 11.75 7.17 -12.94
N ASN A 95 10.67 6.51 -12.49
CA ASN A 95 9.96 6.83 -11.25
C ASN A 95 10.63 6.27 -9.97
N ILE A 96 11.77 5.58 -10.08
CA ILE A 96 12.49 5.01 -8.93
C ILE A 96 13.42 6.04 -8.25
N LYS A 97 13.72 7.16 -8.90
CA LYS A 97 14.73 8.14 -8.47
C LYS A 97 14.22 9.30 -7.59
N ASN A 98 12.94 9.31 -7.22
CA ASN A 98 12.31 10.33 -6.38
C ASN A 98 11.73 9.71 -5.11
#